data_AF-R7T1C3-F1
#
_entry.id   AF-R7T1C3-F1
#
_cell.length_a   1.000
_cell.length_b   1.000
_cell.length_c   1.000
_cell.angle_alpha   90.00
_cell.angle_beta   90.00
_cell.angle_gamma   90.00
#
_symmetry.space_group_name_H-M   'P 1'
#
loop_
_entity.id
_entity.type
_entity.pdbx_description
1 polymer ?
#
loop_
_entity_poly.entity_id
_entity_poly.type
_entity_poly.pdbx_seq_one_letter_code
_entity_poly.pdbx_strand_id
1 'polypeptide(L)'
;NTGSPEGSSDFTTLVILHGHNWHGGTFSRLIPLAHRNNIRLVLLNRRDYPGSTPYTDEERAMVAKLTPNTDEEALAQAREKFSIFLKDRAREVYDFLEDLVKRDNIPPSQRDLNTGGIVVAGWSLGALWTTSLLAYAPQFPVNDVDLSQYVRRVIVLDTGNIVMGYPRRSDMYTRAFDPRLSLEERAASYDMWDRALAISGYYPHGD
;
A
#
# COMPACT_ATOMS: atom_id res chain seq x y z
N ASN A 1 1.58 -16.56 -2.10
CA ASN A 1 0.31 -17.03 -1.51
C ASN A 1 0.61 -18.33 -0.78
N THR A 2 0.19 -18.50 0.47
CA THR A 2 0.41 -19.75 1.25
C THR A 2 -0.70 -20.78 1.08
N GLY A 3 -1.81 -20.43 0.41
CA GLY A 3 -3.01 -21.26 0.41
C GLY A 3 -3.75 -21.23 1.76
N SER A 4 -4.96 -21.77 1.77
CA SER A 4 -5.79 -21.89 2.98
C SER A 4 -5.16 -22.86 3.98
N PRO A 5 -5.18 -22.57 5.30
CA PRO A 5 -4.80 -23.55 6.32
C PRO A 5 -5.66 -24.81 6.23
N GLU A 6 -5.03 -25.99 6.31
CA GLU A 6 -5.73 -27.28 6.21
C GLU A 6 -6.73 -27.46 7.36
N GLY A 7 -7.94 -27.94 7.03
CA GLY A 7 -9.00 -28.21 8.01
C GLY A 7 -9.64 -26.98 8.65
N SER A 8 -9.22 -25.76 8.28
CA SER A 8 -9.78 -24.53 8.82
C SER A 8 -10.97 -24.03 8.00
N SER A 9 -12.05 -23.67 8.70
CA SER A 9 -13.24 -23.04 8.12
C SER A 9 -13.39 -21.55 8.51
N ASP A 10 -12.45 -21.00 9.28
CA ASP A 10 -12.53 -19.64 9.83
C ASP A 10 -11.19 -18.88 9.76
N PHE A 11 -10.26 -19.34 8.92
CA PHE A 11 -8.97 -18.67 8.74
C PHE A 11 -9.11 -17.21 8.31
N THR A 12 -8.18 -16.37 8.75
CA THR A 12 -8.08 -14.99 8.24
C THR A 12 -7.22 -14.97 6.99
N THR A 13 -7.67 -14.31 5.93
CA THR A 13 -6.82 -14.02 4.77
C THR A 13 -6.15 -12.67 4.95
N LEU A 14 -4.82 -12.66 5.02
CA LEU A 14 -4.01 -11.44 5.13
C LEU A 14 -3.41 -11.09 3.77
N VAL A 15 -3.89 -10.01 3.16
CA VAL A 15 -3.36 -9.45 1.91
C VAL A 15 -2.41 -8.30 2.25
N ILE A 16 -1.13 -8.40 1.89
CA ILE A 16 -0.12 -7.37 2.22
C ILE A 16 0.43 -6.72 0.95
N LEU A 17 0.37 -5.40 0.91
CA LEU A 17 0.94 -4.52 -0.12
C LEU A 17 2.26 -3.92 0.38
N HIS A 18 3.30 -4.02 -0.45
CA HIS A 18 4.65 -3.56 -0.15
C HIS A 18 4.87 -2.06 -0.41
N GLY A 19 5.94 -1.52 0.19
CA GLY A 19 6.41 -0.14 0.00
C GLY A 19 7.08 0.14 -1.35
N HIS A 20 7.74 1.30 -1.47
CA HIS A 20 8.23 1.84 -2.74
C HIS A 20 9.38 1.04 -3.39
N ASN A 21 10.40 0.64 -2.64
CA ASN A 21 11.59 0.00 -3.23
C ASN A 21 11.57 -1.53 -3.18
N TRP A 22 10.57 -2.08 -2.50
CA TRP A 22 10.46 -3.51 -2.24
C TRP A 22 9.33 -4.10 -3.07
N HIS A 23 9.26 -5.43 -3.13
CA HIS A 23 8.12 -6.17 -3.63
C HIS A 23 7.61 -7.12 -2.53
N GLY A 24 6.53 -7.86 -2.78
CA GLY A 24 5.87 -8.73 -1.80
C GLY A 24 6.79 -9.77 -1.14
N GLY A 25 7.89 -10.16 -1.79
CA GLY A 25 8.89 -11.09 -1.25
C GLY A 25 9.59 -10.60 0.03
N THR A 26 9.55 -9.30 0.32
CA THR A 26 10.05 -8.71 1.57
C THR A 26 9.40 -9.33 2.81
N PHE A 27 8.17 -9.84 2.67
CA PHE A 27 7.41 -10.48 3.76
C PHE A 27 7.55 -12.01 3.80
N SER A 28 8.51 -12.59 3.08
CA SER A 28 8.72 -14.04 3.03
C SER A 28 8.91 -14.69 4.40
N ARG A 29 9.47 -13.96 5.39
CA ARG A 29 9.61 -14.44 6.77
C ARG A 29 8.29 -14.69 7.50
N LEU A 30 7.17 -14.16 7.01
CA LEU A 30 5.83 -14.42 7.56
C LEU A 30 5.24 -15.77 7.08
N ILE A 31 5.73 -16.32 5.96
CA ILE A 31 5.24 -17.58 5.39
C ILE A 31 5.23 -18.73 6.41
N PRO A 32 6.33 -19.05 7.12
CA PRO A 32 6.33 -20.15 8.09
C PRO A 32 5.46 -19.90 9.33
N LEU A 33 4.99 -18.68 9.53
CA LEU A 33 4.13 -18.30 10.66
C LEU A 33 2.64 -18.31 10.30
N ALA A 34 2.29 -18.20 9.02
CA ALA A 34 0.92 -17.98 8.57
C ALA A 34 -0.04 -19.09 9.03
N HIS A 35 0.18 -20.34 8.59
CA HIS A 35 -0.70 -21.46 8.91
C HIS A 35 -0.77 -21.76 10.41
N ARG A 36 0.35 -21.60 11.14
CA ARG A 36 0.41 -21.77 12.61
C ARG A 36 -0.48 -20.79 13.37
N ASN A 37 -0.83 -19.68 12.74
CA ASN A 37 -1.71 -18.65 13.30
C ASN A 37 -3.09 -18.61 12.60
N ASN A 38 -3.48 -19.69 11.92
CA ASN A 38 -4.75 -19.79 11.18
C ASN A 38 -4.91 -18.65 10.13
N ILE A 39 -3.81 -18.32 9.43
CA ILE A 39 -3.76 -17.26 8.43
C ILE A 39 -3.43 -17.83 7.05
N ARG A 40 -4.18 -17.40 6.04
CA ARG A 40 -3.77 -17.47 4.64
C ARG A 40 -3.06 -16.18 4.26
N LEU A 41 -1.80 -16.26 3.86
CA LEU A 41 -0.99 -15.08 3.52
C LEU A 41 -0.92 -14.87 2.01
N VAL A 42 -1.32 -13.68 1.57
CA VAL A 42 -1.28 -13.21 0.19
C VAL A 42 -0.33 -12.02 0.10
N LEU A 43 0.84 -12.24 -0.50
CA LEU A 43 1.85 -11.21 -0.72
C LEU A 43 1.60 -10.58 -2.09
N LEU A 44 0.89 -9.46 -2.11
CA LEU A 44 0.42 -8.83 -3.34
C LEU A 44 1.45 -7.82 -3.85
N ASN A 45 1.92 -8.06 -5.08
CA ASN A 45 2.72 -7.07 -5.79
C ASN A 45 1.79 -6.00 -6.39
N ARG A 46 2.16 -4.74 -6.18
CA ARG A 46 1.59 -3.63 -6.94
C ARG A 46 2.06 -3.73 -8.39
N ARG A 47 1.34 -3.09 -9.32
CA ARG A 47 1.77 -2.94 -10.71
C ARG A 47 3.14 -2.24 -10.81
N ASP A 48 3.86 -2.52 -11.90
CA ASP A 48 5.28 -2.17 -12.14
C ASP A 48 6.32 -2.91 -11.26
N TYR A 49 5.92 -3.94 -10.51
CA TYR A 49 6.85 -4.81 -9.75
C TYR A 49 6.98 -6.21 -10.37
N PRO A 50 8.00 -7.01 -9.99
CA PRO A 50 8.22 -8.32 -10.60
C PRO A 50 6.97 -9.21 -10.64
N GLY A 51 6.65 -9.73 -11.84
CA GLY A 51 5.49 -10.60 -12.06
C GLY A 51 4.12 -9.90 -12.06
N SER A 52 4.08 -8.55 -12.05
CA SER A 52 2.85 -7.77 -12.18
C SER A 52 2.79 -7.04 -13.53
N THR A 53 1.58 -6.64 -13.94
CA THR A 53 1.37 -5.87 -15.17
C THR A 53 1.98 -4.47 -15.03
N PRO A 54 2.79 -4.01 -16.01
CA PRO A 54 3.34 -2.67 -15.96
C PRO A 54 2.26 -1.60 -16.18
N TYR A 55 2.48 -0.36 -15.73
CA TYR A 55 1.63 0.77 -16.09
C TYR A 55 1.76 1.09 -17.59
N THR A 56 0.71 1.67 -18.17
CA THR A 56 0.81 2.29 -19.49
C THR A 56 1.44 3.69 -19.37
N ASP A 57 1.80 4.30 -20.50
CA ASP A 57 2.33 5.66 -20.51
C ASP A 57 1.28 6.68 -20.08
N GLU A 58 0.02 6.45 -20.43
CA GLU A 58 -1.12 7.28 -20.01
C GLU A 58 -1.30 7.24 -18.50
N GLU A 59 -1.22 6.07 -17.89
CA GLU A 59 -1.32 5.92 -16.43
C GLU A 59 -0.16 6.58 -15.70
N ARG A 60 1.07 6.46 -16.24
CA ARG A 60 2.24 7.17 -15.71
C ARG A 60 2.09 8.68 -15.81
N ALA A 61 1.49 9.19 -16.89
CA ALA A 61 1.27 10.61 -17.10
C ALA A 61 0.30 11.24 -16.08
N MET A 62 -0.49 10.43 -15.37
CA MET A 62 -1.36 10.89 -14.28
C MET A 62 -0.58 11.28 -13.02
N VAL A 63 0.69 10.88 -12.90
CA VAL A 63 1.58 11.28 -11.81
C VAL A 63 2.46 12.44 -12.29
N ALA A 64 2.04 13.66 -11.96
CA ALA A 64 2.75 14.86 -12.40
C ALA A 64 4.17 14.96 -11.82
N LYS A 65 5.12 15.38 -12.65
CA LYS A 65 6.49 15.72 -12.21
C LYS A 65 6.50 17.16 -11.69
N LEU A 66 6.22 17.32 -10.40
CA LEU A 66 6.15 18.61 -9.74
C LEU A 66 7.54 19.10 -9.32
N THR A 67 7.72 20.42 -9.27
CA THR A 67 8.92 21.09 -8.76
C THR A 67 8.54 22.08 -7.65
N PRO A 68 9.50 22.56 -6.84
CA PRO A 68 9.22 23.59 -5.84
C PRO A 68 8.65 24.90 -6.41
N ASN A 69 8.81 25.15 -7.72
CA ASN A 69 8.35 26.35 -8.40
C ASN A 69 7.06 26.13 -9.20
N THR A 70 6.41 24.96 -9.07
CA THR A 70 5.14 24.70 -9.74
C THR A 70 4.07 25.66 -9.20
N ASP A 71 3.36 26.34 -10.11
CA ASP A 71 2.24 27.22 -9.77
C ASP A 71 1.00 26.46 -9.26
N GLU A 72 0.07 27.19 -8.65
CA GLU A 72 -1.13 26.62 -8.04
C GLU A 72 -2.06 25.93 -9.06
N GLU A 73 -2.10 26.42 -10.31
CA GLU A 73 -2.94 25.84 -11.35
C GLU A 73 -2.43 24.44 -11.74
N ALA A 74 -1.13 24.31 -11.98
CA ALA A 74 -0.49 23.04 -12.25
C ALA A 74 -0.55 22.09 -11.05
N LEU A 75 -0.47 22.61 -9.81
CA LEU A 75 -0.68 21.82 -8.60
C LEU A 75 -2.11 21.28 -8.50
N ALA A 76 -3.13 22.10 -8.81
CA ALA A 76 -4.53 21.68 -8.81
C ALA A 76 -4.78 20.58 -9.84
N GLN A 77 -4.30 20.76 -11.08
CA GLN A 77 -4.40 19.75 -12.13
C GLN A 77 -3.68 18.44 -11.75
N ALA A 78 -2.50 18.54 -11.11
CA ALA A 78 -1.78 17.38 -10.64
C ALA A 78 -2.54 16.61 -9.55
N ARG A 79 -3.22 17.31 -8.63
CA ARG A 79 -4.07 16.67 -7.61
C ARG A 79 -5.24 15.93 -8.23
N GLU A 80 -5.91 16.53 -9.21
CA GLU A 80 -7.02 15.89 -9.92
C GLU A 80 -6.56 14.61 -10.63
N LYS A 81 -5.50 14.69 -11.44
CA LYS A 81 -4.93 13.53 -12.14
C LYS A 81 -4.48 12.44 -11.16
N PHE A 82 -3.81 12.83 -10.09
CA PHE A 82 -3.36 11.87 -9.08
C PHE A 82 -4.55 11.22 -8.35
N SER A 83 -5.65 11.94 -8.13
CA SER A 83 -6.87 11.37 -7.55
C SER A 83 -7.51 10.30 -8.46
N ILE A 84 -7.52 10.52 -9.77
CA ILE A 84 -7.98 9.52 -10.75
C ILE A 84 -7.05 8.30 -10.72
N PHE A 85 -5.74 8.53 -10.76
CA PHE A 85 -4.76 7.44 -10.63
C PHE A 85 -5.00 6.60 -9.38
N LEU A 86 -5.18 7.22 -8.22
CA LEU A 86 -5.43 6.52 -6.96
C LEU A 86 -6.78 5.78 -6.94
N LYS A 87 -7.81 6.34 -7.56
CA LYS A 87 -9.10 5.66 -7.74
C LYS A 87 -8.96 4.40 -8.58
N ASP A 88 -8.19 4.45 -9.66
CA ASP A 88 -7.92 3.27 -10.49
C ASP A 88 -7.10 2.22 -9.73
N ARG A 89 -6.09 2.65 -8.96
CA ARG A 89 -5.31 1.75 -8.09
C ARG A 89 -6.16 1.11 -6.99
N ALA A 90 -7.13 1.85 -6.44
CA ALA A 90 -8.10 1.32 -5.49
C ALA A 90 -9.02 0.29 -6.16
N ARG A 91 -9.45 0.55 -7.40
CA ARG A 91 -10.27 -0.37 -8.19
C ARG A 91 -9.54 -1.68 -8.45
N GLU A 92 -8.26 -1.66 -8.80
CA GLU A 92 -7.45 -2.87 -8.96
C GLU A 92 -7.39 -3.73 -7.70
N VAL A 93 -7.19 -3.10 -6.54
CA VAL A 93 -7.19 -3.83 -5.26
C VAL A 93 -8.59 -4.38 -4.96
N TYR A 94 -9.65 -3.59 -5.20
CA TYR A 94 -11.02 -4.03 -5.03
C TYR A 94 -11.34 -5.27 -5.90
N ASP A 95 -11.02 -5.21 -7.20
CA ASP A 95 -11.26 -6.30 -8.15
C ASP A 95 -10.46 -7.55 -7.77
N PHE A 96 -9.21 -7.38 -7.32
CA PHE A 96 -8.41 -8.48 -6.81
C PHE A 96 -9.07 -9.16 -5.60
N LEU A 97 -9.61 -8.39 -4.66
CA LEU A 97 -10.28 -8.92 -3.47
C LEU A 97 -11.59 -9.62 -3.84
N GLU A 98 -12.35 -9.07 -4.78
CA GLU A 98 -13.56 -9.70 -5.31
C GLU A 98 -13.23 -11.04 -5.97
N ASP A 99 -12.24 -11.08 -6.86
CA ASP A 99 -11.76 -12.30 -7.50
C ASP A 99 -11.25 -13.34 -6.49
N LEU A 100 -10.56 -12.88 -5.45
CA LEU A 100 -10.04 -13.75 -4.39
C LEU A 100 -11.19 -14.44 -3.64
N VAL A 101 -12.27 -13.72 -3.33
CA VAL A 101 -13.47 -14.31 -2.70
C VAL A 101 -14.16 -15.30 -3.64
N LYS A 102 -14.35 -14.93 -4.92
CA LYS A 102 -15.01 -15.78 -5.92
C LYS A 102 -14.30 -17.10 -6.14
N ARG A 103 -12.96 -17.06 -6.19
CA ARG A 103 -12.15 -18.22 -6.57
C ARG A 103 -11.79 -19.11 -5.39
N ASP A 104 -11.61 -18.53 -4.21
CA ASP A 104 -10.86 -19.21 -3.16
C ASP A 104 -11.59 -19.29 -1.81
N ASN A 105 -12.83 -19.80 -1.79
CA ASN A 105 -13.61 -20.22 -0.60
C ASN A 105 -13.26 -19.42 0.68
N ILE A 106 -13.25 -18.10 0.58
CA ILE A 106 -12.87 -17.23 1.69
C ILE A 106 -14.00 -17.29 2.71
N PRO A 107 -13.74 -17.64 3.97
CA PRO A 107 -14.79 -17.56 4.99
C PRO A 107 -15.23 -16.11 5.16
N PRO A 108 -16.53 -15.80 5.28
CA PRO A 108 -17.00 -14.47 5.61
C PRO A 108 -16.40 -13.95 6.92
N SER A 109 -16.35 -12.63 7.10
CA SER A 109 -15.82 -12.03 8.32
C SER A 109 -16.78 -12.27 9.50
N GLN A 110 -16.30 -12.94 10.54
CA GLN A 110 -16.98 -13.04 11.83
C GLN A 110 -16.42 -11.96 12.76
N ARG A 111 -17.02 -10.76 12.73
CA ARG A 111 -16.46 -9.56 13.40
C ARG A 111 -16.36 -9.72 14.92
N ASP A 112 -17.38 -10.32 15.54
CA ASP A 112 -17.45 -10.51 16.99
C ASP A 112 -16.42 -11.53 17.50
N LEU A 113 -16.14 -12.55 16.69
CA LEU A 113 -15.16 -13.60 17.01
C LEU A 113 -13.75 -13.25 16.55
N ASN A 114 -13.60 -12.17 15.77
CA ASN A 114 -12.34 -11.77 15.15
C ASN A 114 -11.70 -12.89 14.27
N THR A 115 -12.53 -13.67 13.60
CA THR A 115 -12.12 -14.76 12.69
C THR A 115 -12.72 -14.60 11.29
N GLY A 116 -12.23 -15.38 10.32
CA GLY A 116 -12.64 -15.34 8.92
C GLY A 116 -12.18 -14.10 8.16
N GLY A 117 -12.76 -13.86 6.99
CA GLY A 117 -12.62 -12.64 6.22
C GLY A 117 -11.22 -12.30 5.73
N ILE A 118 -11.08 -11.05 5.31
CA ILE A 118 -9.88 -10.47 4.73
C ILE A 118 -9.41 -9.30 5.58
N VAL A 119 -8.10 -9.28 5.85
CA VAL A 119 -7.37 -8.13 6.38
C VAL A 119 -6.44 -7.63 5.29
N VAL A 120 -6.55 -6.35 4.94
CA VAL A 120 -5.68 -5.72 3.94
C VAL A 120 -4.67 -4.84 4.66
N ALA A 121 -3.38 -5.12 4.48
CA ALA A 121 -2.30 -4.36 5.09
C ALA A 121 -1.46 -3.63 4.03
N GLY A 122 -1.15 -2.37 4.28
CA GLY A 122 -0.27 -1.56 3.45
C GLY A 122 0.93 -1.12 4.27
N TRP A 123 2.13 -1.58 3.90
CA TRP A 123 3.36 -1.15 4.55
C TRP A 123 3.98 0.03 3.82
N SER A 124 4.41 1.06 4.57
CA SER A 124 5.11 2.22 4.01
C SER A 124 4.27 2.86 2.88
N LEU A 125 4.81 3.03 1.67
CA LEU A 125 4.07 3.54 0.51
C LEU A 125 2.85 2.66 0.15
N GLY A 126 2.87 1.37 0.47
CA GLY A 126 1.72 0.47 0.27
C GLY A 126 0.47 0.92 1.01
N ALA A 127 0.61 1.71 2.09
CA ALA A 127 -0.51 2.32 2.79
C ALA A 127 -1.37 3.21 1.87
N LEU A 128 -0.77 3.84 0.86
CA LEU A 128 -1.48 4.69 -0.10
C LEU A 128 -2.57 3.90 -0.86
N TRP A 129 -2.30 2.63 -1.21
CA TRP A 129 -3.29 1.77 -1.86
C TRP A 129 -4.41 1.39 -0.89
N THR A 130 -4.07 1.11 0.38
CA THR A 130 -5.08 0.74 1.37
C THR A 130 -5.98 1.90 1.78
N THR A 131 -5.44 3.12 1.89
CA THR A 131 -6.23 4.32 2.16
C THR A 131 -7.06 4.73 0.94
N SER A 132 -6.51 4.59 -0.27
CA SER A 132 -7.27 4.79 -1.51
C SER A 132 -8.42 3.79 -1.64
N LEU A 133 -8.20 2.51 -1.29
CA LEU A 133 -9.27 1.51 -1.23
C LEU A 133 -10.40 1.98 -0.29
N LEU A 134 -10.09 2.43 0.93
CA LEU A 134 -11.10 2.95 1.85
C LEU A 134 -11.83 4.19 1.30
N ALA A 135 -11.11 5.10 0.63
CA ALA A 135 -11.67 6.33 0.10
C ALA A 135 -12.62 6.10 -1.10
N TYR A 136 -12.29 5.15 -1.98
CA TYR A 136 -13.00 4.97 -3.25
C TYR A 136 -13.89 3.73 -3.31
N ALA A 137 -13.69 2.72 -2.45
CA ALA A 137 -14.50 1.49 -2.47
C ALA A 137 -16.02 1.74 -2.42
N PRO A 138 -16.55 2.68 -1.61
CA PRO A 138 -17.99 2.96 -1.60
C PRO A 138 -18.56 3.50 -2.93
N GLN A 139 -17.71 3.94 -3.86
CA GLN A 139 -18.12 4.46 -5.17
C GLN A 139 -18.15 3.37 -6.25
N PHE A 140 -17.58 2.20 -5.99
CA PHE A 140 -17.56 1.11 -6.96
C PHE A 140 -18.87 0.32 -6.89
N PRO A 141 -19.40 -0.15 -8.03
CA PRO A 141 -20.57 -1.03 -8.02
C PRO A 141 -20.22 -2.34 -7.32
N VAL A 142 -21.11 -2.79 -6.43
CA VAL A 142 -21.07 -4.16 -5.91
C VAL A 142 -21.60 -5.08 -7.01
N ASN A 143 -20.76 -6.00 -7.48
CA ASN A 143 -21.17 -7.00 -8.48
C ASN A 143 -21.66 -8.26 -7.75
N ASP A 144 -20.99 -9.41 -7.92
CA ASP A 144 -21.45 -10.68 -7.36
C ASP A 144 -21.01 -10.90 -5.90
N VAL A 145 -19.98 -10.18 -5.45
CA VAL A 145 -19.46 -10.28 -4.08
C VAL A 145 -19.59 -8.94 -3.35
N ASP A 146 -20.35 -8.94 -2.26
CA ASP A 146 -20.33 -7.85 -1.29
C ASP A 146 -19.07 -7.94 -0.41
N LEU A 147 -18.01 -7.22 -0.80
CA LEU A 147 -16.76 -7.17 -0.06
C LEU A 147 -16.91 -6.64 1.37
N SER A 148 -18.00 -5.95 1.74
CA SER A 148 -18.23 -5.51 3.12
C SER A 148 -18.44 -6.68 4.11
N GLN A 149 -18.89 -7.83 3.59
CA GLN A 149 -19.03 -9.09 4.33
C GLN A 149 -17.69 -9.80 4.57
N TYR A 150 -16.67 -9.49 3.76
CA TYR A 150 -15.39 -10.18 3.79
C TYR A 150 -14.27 -9.31 4.37
N VAL A 151 -14.15 -8.05 3.93
CA VAL A 151 -13.10 -7.14 4.39
C VAL A 151 -13.40 -6.70 5.83
N ARG A 152 -12.65 -7.29 6.78
CA ARG A 152 -12.82 -7.03 8.20
C ARG A 152 -12.05 -5.80 8.66
N ARG A 153 -10.80 -5.65 8.20
CA ARG A 153 -9.88 -4.59 8.64
C ARG A 153 -8.94 -4.14 7.54
N VAL A 154 -8.53 -2.88 7.65
CA VAL A 154 -7.40 -2.30 6.92
C VAL A 154 -6.33 -1.92 7.94
N ILE A 155 -5.08 -2.31 7.67
CA ILE A 155 -3.92 -2.00 8.50
C ILE A 155 -3.00 -1.07 7.71
N VAL A 156 -2.79 0.13 8.26
CA VAL A 156 -1.73 1.04 7.83
C VAL A 156 -0.51 0.74 8.68
N LEU A 157 0.52 0.13 8.09
CA LEU A 157 1.70 -0.35 8.80
C LEU A 157 2.90 0.54 8.49
N ASP A 158 3.38 1.25 9.53
CA ASP A 158 4.66 1.99 9.50
C ASP A 158 4.82 2.87 8.25
N THR A 159 3.91 3.85 8.09
CA THR A 159 3.88 4.76 6.94
C THR A 159 4.23 6.19 7.33
N GLY A 160 4.66 6.96 6.33
CA GLY A 160 5.04 8.36 6.50
C GLY A 160 3.84 9.30 6.54
N ASN A 161 4.01 10.43 7.21
CA ASN A 161 3.01 11.50 7.33
C ASN A 161 2.47 11.97 5.96
N ILE A 162 3.35 12.04 4.95
CA ILE A 162 3.00 12.44 3.58
C ILE A 162 1.99 11.47 2.95
N VAL A 163 2.16 10.16 3.16
CA VAL A 163 1.26 9.13 2.61
C VAL A 163 -0.14 9.23 3.23
N MET A 164 -0.21 9.70 4.48
CA MET A 164 -1.47 9.89 5.21
C MET A 164 -2.11 11.27 4.97
N GLY A 165 -1.54 12.10 4.10
CA GLY A 165 -2.08 13.42 3.79
C GLY A 165 -1.93 14.46 4.90
N TYR A 166 -1.08 14.20 5.90
CA TYR A 166 -0.80 15.20 6.92
C TYR A 166 -0.02 16.38 6.31
N PRO A 167 -0.30 17.62 6.75
CA PRO A 167 0.46 18.77 6.30
C PRO A 167 1.93 18.57 6.65
N ARG A 168 2.81 18.91 5.70
CA ARG A 168 4.24 18.98 5.99
C ARG A 168 4.47 20.10 7.00
N ARG A 169 5.11 19.79 8.12
CA ARG A 169 5.52 20.82 9.07
C ARG A 169 6.66 21.64 8.46
N SER A 170 6.68 22.93 8.71
CA SER A 170 7.71 23.85 8.18
C SER A 170 9.12 23.54 8.70
N ASP A 171 9.23 22.89 9.86
CA ASP A 171 10.48 22.48 10.50
C ASP A 171 11.00 21.10 10.06
N MET A 172 10.25 20.36 9.23
CA MET A 172 10.70 19.06 8.72
C MET A 172 11.81 19.24 7.70
N TYR A 173 13.05 19.07 8.12
CA TYR A 173 14.18 19.01 7.22
C TYR A 173 14.10 17.77 6.33
N THR A 174 14.31 17.95 5.03
CA THR A 174 14.45 16.84 4.08
C THR A 174 15.58 17.19 3.15
N ARG A 175 16.72 16.51 3.30
CA ARG A 175 17.96 16.81 2.56
C ARG A 175 17.74 16.84 1.05
N ALA A 176 16.93 15.93 0.52
CA ALA A 176 16.53 15.86 -0.89
C ALA A 176 15.88 17.16 -1.44
N PHE A 177 15.29 17.97 -0.56
CA PHE A 177 14.60 19.21 -0.91
C PHE A 177 15.34 20.46 -0.39
N ASP A 178 16.56 20.32 0.13
CA ASP A 178 17.33 21.47 0.61
C ASP A 178 17.87 22.28 -0.60
N PRO A 179 17.37 23.51 -0.82
CA PRO A 179 17.78 24.30 -1.98
C PRO A 179 19.24 24.75 -1.90
N ARG A 180 19.88 24.65 -0.73
CA ARG A 180 21.29 25.02 -0.52
C ARG A 180 22.28 23.98 -1.01
N LEU A 181 21.81 22.75 -1.29
CA LEU A 181 22.64 21.65 -1.78
C LEU A 181 22.63 21.59 -3.31
N SER A 182 23.70 21.07 -3.91
CA SER A 182 23.76 20.77 -5.34
C SER A 182 22.74 19.68 -5.73
N LEU A 183 22.45 19.53 -7.02
CA LEU A 183 21.60 18.43 -7.49
C LEU A 183 22.21 17.06 -7.19
N GLU A 184 23.53 16.94 -7.27
CA GLU A 184 24.27 15.72 -6.93
C GLU A 184 24.15 15.40 -5.44
N GLU A 185 24.32 16.38 -4.57
CA GLU A 185 24.17 16.22 -3.12
C GLU A 185 22.73 15.87 -2.71
N ARG A 186 21.74 16.43 -3.41
CA ARG A 186 20.33 16.07 -3.24
C ARG A 186 20.05 14.66 -3.77
N ALA A 187 20.61 14.28 -4.91
CA ALA A 187 20.46 12.94 -5.47
C ALA A 187 21.15 11.87 -4.61
N ALA A 188 22.31 12.18 -4.02
CA ALA A 188 23.00 11.29 -3.07
C ALA A 188 22.14 11.00 -1.83
N SER A 189 21.29 11.94 -1.41
CA SER A 189 20.32 11.70 -0.32
C SER A 189 19.20 10.69 -0.67
N TYR A 190 19.08 10.30 -1.95
CA TYR A 190 18.20 9.24 -2.42
C TYR A 190 18.89 7.87 -2.53
N ASP A 191 20.18 7.76 -2.18
CA ASP A 191 20.82 6.44 -2.10
C ASP A 191 20.04 5.53 -1.14
N MET A 192 19.74 4.32 -1.61
CA MET A 192 18.86 3.38 -0.93
C MET A 192 19.37 3.02 0.46
N TRP A 193 20.69 2.90 0.63
CA TRP A 193 21.31 2.48 1.88
C TRP A 193 21.34 3.62 2.90
N ASP A 194 21.69 4.83 2.47
CA ASP A 194 21.59 6.02 3.32
C ASP A 194 20.14 6.30 3.74
N ARG A 195 19.15 6.07 2.85
CA ARG A 195 17.73 6.15 3.22
C ARG A 195 17.31 5.06 4.19
N ALA A 196 17.72 3.82 3.97
CA ALA A 196 17.40 2.72 4.87
C ALA A 196 17.95 3.03 6.28
N LEU A 197 19.22 3.44 6.37
CA LEU A 197 19.86 3.86 7.62
C LEU A 197 19.19 5.09 8.25
N ALA A 198 18.80 6.10 7.48
CA ALA A 198 18.13 7.28 8.01
C ALA A 198 16.70 7.00 8.50
N ILE A 199 15.98 6.08 7.85
CA ILE A 199 14.60 5.69 8.23
C ILE A 199 14.63 4.72 9.43
N SER A 200 15.57 3.77 9.46
CA SER A 200 15.67 2.78 10.54
C SER A 200 16.50 3.23 11.74
N GLY A 201 17.42 4.19 11.55
CA GLY A 201 18.36 4.65 12.57
C GLY A 201 17.89 5.84 13.39
N TYR A 202 16.69 6.37 13.14
CA TYR A 202 16.19 7.57 13.82
C TYR A 202 15.67 7.30 15.24
N TYR A 203 15.44 6.04 15.60
CA TYR A 203 15.12 5.68 16.96
C TYR A 203 16.39 5.17 17.64
N PRO A 204 16.84 5.78 18.76
CA PRO A 204 17.63 5.02 19.72
C PRO A 204 16.71 3.86 20.13
N HIS A 205 17.00 2.67 19.61
CA HIS A 205 16.42 1.47 20.17
C HIS A 205 16.80 1.49 21.65
N GLY A 206 15.80 1.64 22.53
CA GLY A 206 16.03 1.85 23.95
C GLY A 206 16.97 0.81 24.54
N ASP A 207 17.71 1.21 25.58
CA ASP A 207 18.65 0.37 26.32
C ASP A 207 18.08 -1.01 26.69
#